data_AF-A0A7C1LTA9-F1
#
_entry.id   AF-A0A7C1LTA9-F1
#
_cell.length_a   1.000
_cell.length_b   1.000
_cell.length_c   1.000
_cell.angle_alpha   90.00
_cell.angle_beta   90.00
_cell.angle_gamma   90.00
#
_symmetry.space_group_name_H-M   'P 1'
#
loop_
_entity.id
_entity.type
_entity.pdbx_description
1 polymer ?
#
loop_
_entity_poly.entity_id
_entity_poly.type
_entity_poly.pdbx_seq_one_letter_code
_entity_poly.pdbx_strand_id
1 'polypeptide(L)'
;MREEDNYSKFYDQVYGRDNPKGKASGWIQWKGTDVCIDLVCECGERNHFDGDFFYFYQCQKCLRIYAVGQNIKLIKLSAEEIKLGDLENWQYKVGQD
;
A
#
# COMPACT_ATOMS: atom_id res chain seq x y z
N MET A 1 4.41 5.35 24.68
CA MET A 1 3.50 5.36 23.50
C MET A 1 3.08 3.93 23.27
N ARG A 2 1.80 3.67 23.02
CA ARG A 2 1.34 2.30 22.76
C ARG A 2 1.79 1.89 21.35
N GLU A 3 2.02 0.60 21.10
CA GLU A 3 2.42 0.10 19.77
C GLU A 3 1.48 0.56 18.65
N GLU A 4 0.17 0.64 18.94
CA GLU A 4 -0.87 1.18 18.05
C GLU A 4 -0.57 2.62 17.58
N ASP A 5 0.01 3.46 18.44
CA ASP A 5 0.34 4.86 18.11
C ASP A 5 1.52 4.93 17.13
N ASN A 6 2.45 3.97 17.19
CA ASN A 6 3.60 3.91 16.31
C ASN A 6 3.22 3.40 14.91
N TYR A 7 2.37 2.38 14.84
CA TYR A 7 1.82 1.88 13.58
C TYR A 7 1.04 2.97 12.81
N SER A 8 0.19 3.71 13.52
CA SER A 8 -0.56 4.83 12.93
C SER A 8 0.37 5.92 12.37
N LYS A 9 1.42 6.30 13.11
CA LYS A 9 2.41 7.29 12.64
C LYS A 9 3.25 6.78 11.48
N PHE A 10 3.66 5.50 11.51
CA PHE A 10 4.37 4.90 10.39
C PHE A 10 3.53 4.95 9.11
N TYR A 11 2.25 4.59 9.24
CA TYR A 11 1.29 4.62 8.16
C TYR A 11 1.19 6.02 7.54
N ASP A 12 0.96 7.04 8.37
CA ASP A 12 0.83 8.42 7.91
C ASP A 12 2.10 8.96 7.25
N GLN A 13 3.29 8.62 7.77
CA GLN A 13 4.56 9.12 7.26
C GLN A 13 4.99 8.44 5.94
N VAL A 14 4.91 7.11 5.88
CA VAL A 14 5.41 6.33 4.75
C VAL A 14 4.40 6.32 3.60
N TYR A 15 3.12 6.12 3.88
CA TYR A 15 2.10 6.03 2.83
C TYR A 15 1.52 7.39 2.45
N GLY A 16 1.52 8.37 3.36
CA GLY A 16 1.06 9.74 3.06
C GLY A 16 1.89 10.42 1.97
N ARG A 17 3.19 10.11 1.87
CA ARG A 17 4.08 10.59 0.79
C ARG A 17 3.90 9.86 -0.54
N ASP A 18 3.30 8.67 -0.53
CA ASP A 18 3.20 7.81 -1.72
C ASP A 18 1.89 7.96 -2.49
N ASN A 19 0.84 8.46 -1.82
CA ASN A 19 -0.50 8.64 -2.35
C ASN A 19 -0.84 10.14 -2.58
N PRO A 20 -0.35 10.77 -3.67
CA PRO A 20 -0.64 12.17 -3.95
C PRO A 20 -2.12 12.37 -4.28
N LYS A 21 -2.74 13.39 -3.67
CA LYS A 21 -4.12 13.77 -3.96
C LYS A 21 -4.34 14.06 -5.45
N GLY A 22 -5.46 13.58 -6.00
CA GLY A 22 -5.90 13.88 -7.36
C GLY A 22 -5.31 13.00 -8.46
N LYS A 23 -4.53 11.96 -8.11
CA LYS A 23 -4.07 10.93 -9.05
C LYS A 23 -4.74 9.58 -8.73
N ALA A 24 -4.81 8.70 -9.72
CA ALA A 24 -5.20 7.31 -9.46
C ALA A 24 -4.15 6.63 -8.56
N SER A 25 -4.61 5.97 -7.50
CA SER A 25 -3.76 5.17 -6.63
C SER A 25 -4.53 3.99 -6.04
N GLY A 26 -3.79 3.01 -5.53
CA GLY A 26 -4.34 1.86 -4.80
C GLY A 26 -3.47 1.55 -3.60
N TRP A 27 -4.09 1.27 -2.45
CA TRP A 27 -3.40 0.74 -1.28
C TRP A 27 -3.64 -0.76 -1.22
N ILE A 28 -2.56 -1.53 -1.26
CA ILE A 28 -2.60 -2.98 -1.33
C ILE A 28 -2.11 -3.60 -0.03
N GLN A 29 -2.93 -4.49 0.53
CA GLN A 29 -2.56 -5.38 1.60
C GLN A 29 -2.57 -6.81 1.08
N TRP A 30 -1.40 -7.44 1.09
CA TRP A 30 -1.27 -8.85 0.79
C TRP A 30 -1.61 -9.68 2.04
N LYS A 31 -2.59 -10.60 1.91
CA LYS A 31 -3.01 -11.52 2.96
C LYS A 31 -2.76 -12.95 2.47
N GLY A 32 -1.50 -13.36 2.44
CA GLY A 32 -1.10 -14.63 1.82
C GLY A 32 -1.19 -14.53 0.29
N THR A 33 -2.03 -15.36 -0.34
CA THR A 33 -2.32 -15.29 -1.79
C THR A 33 -3.34 -14.21 -2.14
N ASP A 34 -4.05 -13.67 -1.14
CA ASP A 34 -5.19 -12.82 -1.37
C ASP A 34 -4.76 -11.36 -1.37
N VAL A 35 -5.41 -10.56 -2.22
CA VAL A 35 -5.26 -9.12 -2.31
C VAL A 35 -6.48 -8.44 -1.67
N CYS A 36 -6.20 -7.55 -0.73
CA CYS A 36 -7.15 -6.58 -0.20
C CYS A 36 -6.69 -5.20 -0.66
N ILE A 37 -7.49 -4.51 -1.47
CA ILE A 37 -7.10 -3.25 -2.11
C ILE A 37 -8.17 -2.17 -1.99
N ASP A 38 -7.75 -1.01 -1.50
CA ASP A 38 -8.54 0.22 -1.55
C ASP A 38 -8.09 1.08 -2.74
N LEU A 39 -9.03 1.48 -3.59
CA LEU A 39 -8.79 2.17 -4.85
C LEU A 39 -9.35 3.58 -4.81
N VAL A 40 -8.61 4.53 -5.36
CA VAL A 40 -9.07 5.91 -5.58
C VAL A 40 -8.96 6.24 -7.07
N CYS A 41 -10.08 6.55 -7.69
CA CYS A 41 -10.11 7.07 -9.06
C CYS A 41 -9.78 8.58 -9.07
N GLU A 42 -9.23 9.08 -10.17
CA GLU A 42 -8.98 10.52 -10.38
C GLU A 42 -10.25 11.39 -10.29
N CYS A 43 -11.45 10.83 -10.50
CA CYS A 43 -12.70 11.56 -10.27
C CYS A 43 -13.09 11.67 -8.78
N GLY A 44 -12.27 11.16 -7.87
CA GLY A 44 -12.50 11.13 -6.42
C GLY A 44 -13.34 9.95 -5.92
N GLU A 45 -13.80 9.06 -6.81
CA GLU A 45 -14.55 7.87 -6.42
C GLU A 45 -13.64 6.85 -5.73
N ARG A 46 -14.14 6.22 -4.67
CA ARG A 46 -13.41 5.20 -3.92
C ARG A 46 -14.05 3.84 -4.16
N ASN A 47 -13.24 2.79 -4.18
CA ASN A 47 -13.73 1.42 -4.27
C ASN A 47 -12.87 0.49 -3.41
N HIS A 48 -13.42 -0.66 -3.06
CA HIS A 48 -12.76 -1.68 -2.26
C HIS A 48 -12.87 -3.02 -2.99
N PHE A 49 -11.80 -3.81 -2.97
CA PHE A 49 -11.77 -5.13 -3.57
C PHE A 49 -11.01 -6.12 -2.69
N ASP A 50 -11.60 -7.29 -2.48
CA ASP A 50 -11.00 -8.46 -1.85
C ASP A 50 -11.06 -9.63 -2.85
N GLY A 51 -9.94 -10.30 -3.12
CA GLY A 51 -9.92 -11.49 -3.97
C GLY A 51 -8.51 -11.99 -4.29
N ASP A 52 -8.39 -12.96 -5.21
CA ASP A 52 -7.10 -13.62 -5.50
C ASP A 52 -6.28 -12.87 -6.56
N PHE A 53 -6.96 -12.31 -7.57
CA PHE A 53 -6.30 -11.65 -8.70
C PHE A 53 -6.99 -10.34 -9.06
N PHE A 54 -6.19 -9.30 -9.27
CA PHE A 54 -6.67 -7.98 -9.67
C PHE A 54 -5.86 -7.44 -10.84
N TYR A 55 -6.45 -7.45 -12.03
CA TYR A 55 -5.76 -7.06 -13.28
C TYR A 55 -6.22 -5.71 -13.83
N PHE A 56 -7.51 -5.40 -13.67
CA PHE A 56 -8.12 -4.18 -14.18
C PHE A 56 -9.11 -3.63 -13.16
N TYR A 57 -9.19 -2.30 -13.10
CA TYR A 57 -10.15 -1.58 -12.31
C TYR A 57 -11.01 -0.70 -13.21
N GLN A 58 -12.33 -0.84 -13.15
CA GLN A 58 -13.27 0.12 -13.73
C GLN A 58 -13.94 0.95 -12.63
N CYS A 59 -13.81 2.27 -12.72
CA CYS A 59 -14.49 3.19 -11.82
C CYS A 59 -16.00 3.16 -12.07
N GLN A 60 -16.79 2.88 -11.02
CA GLN A 60 -18.25 2.76 -11.12
C GLN A 60 -18.96 4.11 -11.36
N LYS A 61 -18.27 5.24 -11.10
CA LYS A 61 -18.84 6.59 -11.28
C LYS A 61 -18.53 7.19 -12.64
N CYS A 62 -17.26 7.24 -13.04
CA CYS A 62 -16.83 7.90 -14.28
C CYS A 62 -16.45 6.93 -15.42
N LEU A 63 -16.57 5.62 -15.18
CA LEU A 63 -16.35 4.55 -16.15
C LEU A 63 -14.94 4.43 -16.72
N ARG A 64 -13.95 5.21 -16.23
CA ARG A 64 -12.55 5.02 -16.60
C ARG A 64 -12.06 3.64 -16.17
N ILE A 65 -11.23 3.05 -17.04
CA ILE A 65 -10.64 1.74 -16.85
C ILE A 65 -9.13 1.93 -16.69
N TYR A 66 -8.57 1.29 -15.66
CA TYR A 66 -7.15 1.28 -15.35
C TYR A 66 -6.66 -0.17 -15.38
N ALA A 67 -5.48 -0.40 -15.96
CA ALA A 67 -4.75 -1.65 -15.79
C ALA A 67 -3.90 -1.57 -14.52
N VAL A 68 -3.77 -2.69 -13.80
CA VAL A 68 -2.84 -2.81 -12.68
C VAL A 68 -1.43 -2.95 -13.24
N GLY A 69 -0.50 -2.15 -12.72
CA GLY A 69 0.90 -2.20 -13.13
C GLY A 69 1.53 -3.56 -12.80
N GLN A 70 2.45 -4.03 -13.64
CA GLN A 70 3.17 -5.28 -13.41
C GLN A 70 4.23 -5.17 -12.32
N ASN A 71 4.78 -3.97 -12.12
CA ASN A 71 5.79 -3.72 -11.11
C ASN A 71 5.12 -3.21 -9.83
N ILE A 72 5.46 -3.83 -8.70
CA ILE A 72 5.09 -3.33 -7.38
C ILE A 72 6.10 -2.23 -7.00
N LYS A 73 5.59 -1.05 -6.65
CA LYS A 73 6.44 0.07 -6.21
C LYS A 73 7.03 -0.25 -4.84
N LEU A 74 8.35 -0.13 -4.73
CA LEU A 74 9.06 -0.21 -3.45
C LEU A 74 9.31 1.20 -2.92
N ILE A 75 8.96 1.44 -1.67
CA ILE A 75 9.23 2.69 -0.97
C ILE A 75 10.45 2.48 -0.07
N LYS A 76 11.55 3.18 -0.35
CA LYS A 76 12.73 3.15 0.52
C LYS A 76 12.43 3.84 1.84
N LEU A 77 12.76 3.18 2.96
CA LEU A 77 12.59 3.71 4.31
C LEU A 77 13.85 4.46 4.79
N SER A 78 13.65 5.50 5.61
CA SER A 78 14.70 6.16 6.38
C SER A 78 15.05 5.37 7.66
N ALA A 79 16.15 5.73 8.34
CA ALA A 79 16.53 5.10 9.61
C ALA A 79 15.47 5.33 10.70
N GLU A 80 14.84 6.52 10.70
CA GLU A 80 13.76 6.88 11.62
C GLU A 80 12.48 6.07 11.32
N GLU A 81 12.13 5.89 10.04
CA GLU A 81 10.97 5.09 9.63
C GLU A 81 11.16 3.60 9.99
N ILE A 82 12.39 3.07 9.84
CA ILE A 82 12.74 1.69 10.25
C ILE A 82 12.52 1.50 11.75
N LYS A 83 13.00 2.45 12.57
CA LYS A 83 12.80 2.45 14.02
C LYS A 83 11.32 2.53 14.40
N LEU A 84 10.59 3.42 13.73
CA LEU A 84 9.17 3.65 14.01
C LEU A 84 8.31 2.41 13.73
N GLY A 85 8.65 1.65 12.69
CA GLY A 85 8.00 0.39 12.35
C GLY A 85 8.49 -0.83 13.16
N ASP A 86 9.38 -0.65 14.14
CA ASP A 86 10.05 -1.73 14.88
C ASP A 86 10.72 -2.79 13.96
N LEU A 87 11.29 -2.32 12.84
CA LEU A 87 11.87 -3.17 11.81
C LEU A 87 13.36 -3.45 12.04
N GLU A 88 13.95 -2.93 13.12
CA GLU A 88 15.38 -3.12 13.44
C GLU A 88 15.73 -4.59 13.70
N ASN A 89 14.77 -5.37 14.20
CA ASN A 89 14.91 -6.80 14.46
C ASN A 89 14.24 -7.68 13.38
N TRP A 90 13.78 -7.09 12.26
CA TRP A 90 13.12 -7.81 11.18
C TRP A 90 14.15 -8.62 10.38
N GLN A 91 14.64 -9.70 11.00
CA GLN A 91 15.59 -10.63 10.42
C GLN A 91 14.89 -11.54 9.42
N TYR A 92 14.80 -11.09 8.17
CA TYR A 92 15.00 -12.04 7.08
C TYR A 92 16.50 -12.40 7.07
N LYS A 93 16.82 -13.57 7.62
CA LYS A 93 18.06 -14.28 7.32
C LYS A 93 18.05 -14.64 5.83
N VAL A 94 18.38 -13.69 4.96
CA VAL A 94 18.68 -13.99 3.55
C VAL A 94 20.13 -14.44 3.50
N GLY A 95 20.36 -15.74 3.37
CA GLY A 95 21.65 -16.33 3.00
C GLY A 95 22.71 -16.37 4.12
N GLN A 96 22.49 -17.19 5.15
CA GLN A 96 23.61 -17.93 5.73
C GLN A 96 23.62 -19.31 5.09
N ASP A 97 24.23 -19.39 3.91
CA ASP A 97 24.85 -20.63 3.45
C ASP A 97 26.24 -20.76 4.10
#